data_AF-A0A351MMM1-F1
#
_entry.id   AF-A0A351MMM1-F1
#
_cell.length_a   1.000
_cell.length_b   1.000
_cell.length_c   1.000
_cell.angle_alpha   90.00
_cell.angle_beta   90.00
_cell.angle_gamma   90.00
#
_symmetry.space_group_name_H-M   'P 1'
#
loop_
_entity.id
_entity.type
_entity.pdbx_description
1 polymer ?
#
loop_
_entity_poly.entity_id
_entity_poly.type
_entity_poly.pdbx_seq_one_letter_code
_entity_poly.pdbx_strand_id
1 'polypeptide(L)'
;PTSGNTGIGLSMVTAARGLKLVLCMPDSMSIERRNLVKALGAQLVLTPAAEGMPGAIRRAEEIKASLPNVFIPQQFQNSANPRIHQETTAEEIWADTDGEVDVVVSGVGTGGTLTGVGRALKPRKPSLRIVAVEPAASAVISRGPDAKGPHPLQGIGAGFIPDVLDVDLID
;
A
#
# COMPACT_ATOMS: atom_id res chain seq x y z
N PRO A 1 -10.70 2.63 0.11
CA PRO A 1 -10.82 1.42 -0.75
C PRO A 1 -9.56 0.55 -0.63
N THR A 2 -9.70 -0.67 -0.15
CA THR A 2 -8.59 -1.64 -0.04
C THR A 2 -9.17 -3.05 0.14
N SER A 3 -8.46 -4.04 -0.38
CA SER A 3 -8.85 -5.45 -0.33
C SER A 3 -7.81 -6.36 0.35
N GLY A 4 -6.70 -5.77 0.82
CA GLY A 4 -5.55 -6.49 1.38
C GLY A 4 -5.17 -6.03 2.79
N ASN A 5 -3.87 -6.14 3.10
CA ASN A 5 -3.33 -5.93 4.45
C ASN A 5 -3.60 -4.55 5.04
N THR A 6 -3.66 -3.49 4.22
CA THR A 6 -4.05 -2.15 4.66
C THR A 6 -5.43 -2.14 5.31
N GLY A 7 -6.38 -2.94 4.80
CA GLY A 7 -7.72 -3.04 5.39
C GLY A 7 -7.70 -3.67 6.78
N ILE A 8 -6.87 -4.69 6.97
CA ILE A 8 -6.68 -5.35 8.28
C ILE A 8 -6.02 -4.37 9.26
N GLY A 9 -4.92 -3.73 8.87
CA GLY A 9 -4.22 -2.75 9.70
C GLY A 9 -5.13 -1.59 10.13
N LEU A 10 -5.90 -1.03 9.20
CA LEU A 10 -6.90 -0.01 9.52
C LEU A 10 -7.98 -0.54 10.47
N SER A 11 -8.44 -1.78 10.29
CA SER A 11 -9.45 -2.37 11.18
C SER A 11 -8.94 -2.49 12.62
N MET A 12 -7.69 -2.94 12.80
CA MET A 12 -7.06 -3.01 14.12
C MET A 12 -6.93 -1.64 14.77
N VAL A 13 -6.40 -0.64 14.04
CA VAL A 13 -6.19 0.71 14.59
C VAL A 13 -7.50 1.39 14.92
N THR A 14 -8.51 1.29 14.04
CA THR A 14 -9.81 1.93 14.26
C THR A 14 -10.57 1.29 15.42
N ALA A 15 -10.52 -0.04 15.56
CA ALA A 15 -11.06 -0.74 16.72
C ALA A 15 -10.42 -0.25 18.04
N ALA A 16 -9.09 -0.17 18.09
CA ALA A 16 -8.36 0.29 19.27
C ALA A 16 -8.62 1.77 19.61
N ARG A 17 -8.92 2.60 18.60
CA ARG A 17 -9.15 4.05 18.75
C ARG A 17 -10.63 4.43 18.87
N GLY A 18 -11.55 3.46 18.86
CA GLY A 18 -12.99 3.73 18.88
C GLY A 18 -13.50 4.47 17.63
N LEU A 19 -12.81 4.34 16.50
CA LEU A 19 -13.20 4.94 15.22
C LEU A 19 -14.04 3.96 14.41
N LYS A 20 -15.01 4.48 13.66
CA LYS A 20 -15.78 3.67 12.70
C LYS A 20 -14.96 3.48 11.42
N LEU A 21 -14.92 2.25 10.91
CA LEU A 21 -14.28 1.93 9.64
C LEU A 21 -15.29 1.31 8.67
N VAL A 22 -15.29 1.81 7.43
CA VAL A 22 -16.00 1.21 6.30
C VAL A 22 -14.97 0.80 5.25
N LEU A 23 -14.98 -0.48 4.86
CA LEU A 23 -14.13 -1.02 3.81
C LEU A 23 -14.97 -1.37 2.59
N CYS A 24 -14.73 -0.66 1.49
CA CYS A 24 -15.25 -0.99 0.17
C CYS A 24 -14.29 -1.96 -0.54
N MET A 25 -14.80 -3.10 -1.00
CA MET A 25 -14.03 -4.11 -1.73
C MET A 25 -14.92 -4.93 -2.69
N PRO A 26 -14.36 -5.51 -3.76
CA PRO A 26 -15.09 -6.44 -4.63
C PRO A 26 -15.58 -7.69 -3.87
N ASP A 27 -16.74 -8.22 -4.24
CA ASP A 27 -17.32 -9.44 -3.66
C ASP A 27 -16.54 -10.73 -3.99
N SER A 28 -15.61 -10.68 -4.95
CA SER A 28 -14.63 -11.73 -5.26
C SER A 28 -13.57 -11.95 -4.16
N MET A 29 -13.51 -11.07 -3.15
CA MET A 29 -12.58 -11.22 -2.04
C MET A 29 -12.94 -12.39 -1.13
N SER A 30 -11.90 -13.08 -0.62
CA SER A 30 -12.06 -14.31 0.14
C SER A 30 -12.95 -14.12 1.38
N ILE A 31 -13.68 -15.16 1.76
CA ILE A 31 -14.59 -15.12 2.92
C ILE A 31 -13.78 -14.93 4.22
N GLU A 32 -12.60 -15.54 4.30
CA GLU A 32 -11.70 -15.47 5.46
C GLU A 32 -11.28 -14.02 5.73
N ARG A 33 -10.88 -13.27 4.70
CA ARG A 33 -10.53 -11.85 4.83
C ARG A 33 -11.71 -11.01 5.26
N ARG A 34 -12.90 -11.27 4.70
CA ARG A 34 -14.14 -10.57 5.07
C ARG A 34 -14.51 -10.84 6.53
N ASN A 35 -14.38 -12.08 6.99
CA ASN A 35 -14.67 -12.45 8.38
C ASN A 35 -13.68 -11.82 9.35
N LEU A 36 -12.39 -11.80 9.00
CA LEU A 36 -11.35 -11.19 9.85
C LEU A 36 -11.62 -9.71 10.12
N VAL A 37 -11.85 -8.90 9.07
CA VAL A 37 -12.06 -7.46 9.26
C VAL A 37 -13.39 -7.14 9.93
N LYS A 38 -14.44 -7.96 9.70
CA LYS A 38 -15.71 -7.86 10.45
C LYS A 38 -15.53 -8.17 11.94
N ALA A 39 -14.73 -9.19 12.28
CA ALA A 39 -14.41 -9.53 13.66
C ALA A 39 -13.65 -8.39 14.37
N LEU A 40 -12.88 -7.60 13.62
CA LEU A 40 -12.23 -6.38 14.07
C LEU A 40 -13.16 -5.14 14.06
N GLY A 41 -14.47 -5.31 13.84
CA GLY A 41 -15.46 -4.23 13.92
C GLY A 41 -15.59 -3.37 12.66
N ALA A 42 -14.90 -3.71 11.56
CA ALA A 42 -15.05 -2.98 10.31
C ALA A 42 -16.37 -3.33 9.60
N GLN A 43 -17.04 -2.31 9.06
CA GLN A 43 -18.20 -2.50 8.19
C GLN A 43 -17.74 -2.78 6.77
N LEU A 44 -18.36 -3.77 6.10
CA LEU A 44 -18.05 -4.10 4.72
C LEU A 44 -19.12 -3.59 3.77
N VAL A 45 -18.67 -2.92 2.72
CA VAL A 45 -19.49 -2.59 1.55
C VAL A 45 -18.91 -3.35 0.37
N LEU A 46 -19.65 -4.34 -0.12
CA LEU A 46 -19.24 -5.14 -1.27
C LEU A 46 -19.66 -4.45 -2.56
N THR A 47 -18.76 -4.44 -3.55
CA THR A 47 -19.03 -3.98 -4.91
C THR A 47 -18.95 -5.15 -5.89
N PRO A 48 -19.59 -5.07 -7.08
CA PRO A 48 -19.55 -6.15 -8.06
C PRO A 48 -18.11 -6.52 -8.46
N ALA A 49 -17.79 -7.82 -8.50
CA ALA A 49 -16.47 -8.31 -8.94
C ALA A 49 -16.03 -7.77 -10.29
N ALA A 50 -16.97 -7.64 -11.24
CA ALA A 50 -16.70 -7.17 -12.61
C ALA A 50 -16.14 -5.74 -12.64
N GLU A 51 -16.41 -4.92 -11.62
CA GLU A 51 -15.90 -3.56 -11.54
C GLU A 51 -14.52 -3.46 -10.89
N GLY A 52 -14.05 -4.54 -10.25
CA GLY A 52 -12.77 -4.61 -9.57
C GLY A 52 -12.54 -3.49 -8.55
N MET A 53 -11.26 -3.16 -8.33
CA MET A 53 -10.88 -2.05 -7.45
C MET A 53 -11.43 -0.68 -7.87
N PRO A 54 -11.55 -0.33 -9.17
CA PRO A 54 -12.22 0.91 -9.60
C PRO A 54 -13.65 1.06 -9.05
N GLY A 55 -14.44 -0.01 -9.03
CA GLY A 55 -15.77 0.00 -8.40
C GLY A 55 -15.72 0.28 -6.90
N ALA A 56 -14.81 -0.38 -6.18
CA ALA A 56 -14.60 -0.14 -4.75
C ALA A 56 -14.14 1.30 -4.44
N ILE A 57 -13.34 1.91 -5.31
CA ILE A 57 -12.92 3.32 -5.21
C ILE A 57 -14.12 4.25 -5.40
N ARG A 58 -14.88 4.09 -6.49
CA ARG A 58 -16.10 4.89 -6.74
C ARG A 58 -17.05 4.84 -5.55
N ARG A 59 -17.31 3.63 -5.03
CA ARG A 59 -18.20 3.44 -3.88
C ARG A 59 -17.69 4.14 -2.61
N ALA A 60 -16.39 4.15 -2.38
CA ALA A 60 -15.82 4.86 -1.24
C ALA A 60 -16.01 6.39 -1.36
N GLU A 61 -15.83 6.96 -2.55
CA GLU A 61 -16.06 8.38 -2.81
C GLU A 61 -17.56 8.76 -2.68
N GLU A 62 -18.48 7.92 -3.14
CA GLU A 62 -19.93 8.12 -2.92
C GLU A 62 -20.29 8.17 -1.43
N ILE A 63 -19.71 7.28 -0.61
CA ILE A 63 -19.92 7.28 0.84
C ILE A 63 -19.38 8.58 1.46
N LYS A 64 -18.19 9.01 1.02
CA LYS A 64 -17.59 10.27 1.48
C LYS A 64 -18.44 11.48 1.09
N ALA A 65 -19.06 11.47 -0.09
CA ALA A 65 -19.92 12.55 -0.55
C ALA A 65 -21.30 12.58 0.17
N SER A 66 -21.77 11.44 0.68
CA SER A 66 -23.11 11.30 1.27
C SER A 66 -23.16 11.40 2.79
N LEU A 67 -22.01 11.30 3.47
CA LEU A 67 -21.93 11.34 4.94
C LEU A 67 -21.01 12.47 5.42
N PRO A 68 -21.39 13.20 6.49
CA PRO A 68 -20.48 14.12 7.14
C PRO A 68 -19.34 13.35 7.83
N ASN A 69 -18.18 14.01 8.00
CA ASN A 69 -17.04 13.49 8.78
C ASN A 69 -16.42 12.18 8.24
N VAL A 70 -16.41 11.98 6.93
CA VAL A 70 -15.72 10.85 6.31
C VAL A 70 -14.31 11.24 5.85
N PHE A 71 -13.33 10.41 6.24
CA PHE A 71 -11.96 10.52 5.80
C PHE A 71 -11.55 9.27 5.02
N ILE A 72 -10.96 9.46 3.84
CA ILE A 72 -10.39 8.36 3.04
C ILE A 72 -8.85 8.48 3.12
N PRO A 73 -8.14 7.49 3.68
CA PRO A 73 -6.69 7.58 3.89
C PRO A 73 -5.82 7.63 2.63
N GLN A 74 -6.32 7.22 1.46
CA GLN A 74 -5.63 7.20 0.16
C GLN A 74 -4.19 6.64 0.20
N GLN A 75 -4.02 5.34 0.47
CA GLN A 75 -2.70 4.71 0.68
C GLN A 75 -1.66 4.90 -0.46
N PHE A 76 -2.10 5.14 -1.70
CA PHE A 76 -1.22 5.34 -2.86
C PHE A 76 -0.78 6.79 -3.05
N GLN A 77 -1.36 7.74 -2.30
CA GLN A 77 -1.15 9.19 -2.45
C GLN A 77 -0.74 9.89 -1.15
N ASN A 78 -1.06 9.28 -0.01
CA ASN A 78 -0.84 9.87 1.30
C ASN A 78 0.63 9.80 1.70
N SER A 79 1.29 10.96 1.82
CA SER A 79 2.70 11.09 2.21
C SER A 79 3.02 10.50 3.59
N ALA A 80 2.03 10.29 4.46
CA ALA A 80 2.21 9.59 5.73
C ALA A 80 2.66 8.13 5.53
N ASN A 81 2.33 7.51 4.38
CA ASN A 81 2.74 6.15 4.04
C ASN A 81 4.28 6.01 3.88
N PRO A 82 4.96 6.73 2.97
CA PRO A 82 6.42 6.68 2.93
C PRO A 82 7.08 7.29 4.17
N ARG A 83 6.46 8.31 4.79
CA ARG A 83 7.02 8.98 5.96
C ARG A 83 7.21 8.03 7.14
N ILE A 84 6.24 7.16 7.45
CA ILE A 84 6.40 6.24 8.58
C ILE A 84 7.58 5.29 8.37
N HIS A 85 7.82 4.85 7.13
CA HIS A 85 8.97 4.01 6.79
C HIS A 85 10.30 4.76 6.89
N GLN A 86 10.31 6.06 6.58
CA GLN A 86 11.47 6.91 6.80
C GLN A 86 11.81 7.10 8.28
N GLU A 87 10.78 7.28 9.12
CA GLU A 87 10.93 7.56 10.56
C GLU A 87 11.15 6.30 11.42
N THR A 88 10.80 5.12 10.91
CA THR A 88 10.85 3.85 11.68
C THR A 88 11.61 2.77 10.93
N THR A 89 11.03 2.20 9.88
CA THR A 89 11.58 1.04 9.15
C THR A 89 13.03 1.27 8.70
N ALA A 90 13.37 2.48 8.24
CA ALA A 90 14.73 2.82 7.84
C ALA A 90 15.69 2.89 9.03
N GLU A 91 15.26 3.47 10.15
CA GLU A 91 16.06 3.58 11.37
C GLU A 91 16.32 2.21 11.97
N GLU A 92 15.34 1.32 11.95
CA GLU A 92 15.48 -0.08 12.36
C GLU A 92 16.53 -0.80 11.51
N ILE A 93 16.41 -0.73 10.18
CA ILE A 93 17.42 -1.32 9.26
C ILE A 93 18.81 -0.74 9.53
N TRP A 94 18.92 0.57 9.73
CA TRP A 94 20.21 1.23 9.94
C TRP A 94 20.85 0.80 11.26
N ALA A 95 20.08 0.81 12.35
CA ALA A 95 20.56 0.43 13.67
C ALA A 95 20.93 -1.06 13.73
N ASP A 96 20.06 -1.94 13.23
CA ASP A 96 20.24 -3.39 13.31
C ASP A 96 21.38 -3.90 12.40
N THR A 97 21.82 -3.07 11.45
CA THR A 97 22.97 -3.37 10.58
C THR A 97 24.21 -2.58 10.95
N ASP A 98 24.21 -1.82 12.05
CA ASP A 98 25.30 -0.92 12.44
C ASP A 98 25.73 0.05 11.31
N GLY A 99 24.79 0.43 10.42
CA GLY A 99 25.06 1.26 9.24
C GLY A 99 25.72 0.53 8.05
N GLU A 100 25.90 -0.78 8.15
CA GLU A 100 26.61 -1.58 7.15
C GLU A 100 25.72 -2.08 6.00
N VAL A 101 24.40 -1.84 6.02
CA VAL A 101 23.50 -2.22 4.92
C VAL A 101 23.98 -1.66 3.56
N ASP A 102 24.18 -2.53 2.58
CA ASP A 102 24.64 -2.16 1.23
C ASP A 102 23.52 -2.15 0.19
N VAL A 103 22.52 -3.02 0.36
CA VAL A 103 21.42 -3.20 -0.59
C VAL A 103 20.12 -3.43 0.16
N VAL A 104 19.08 -2.67 -0.18
CA VAL A 104 17.71 -2.95 0.25
C VAL A 104 16.89 -3.38 -0.96
N VAL A 105 16.22 -4.53 -0.84
CA VAL A 105 15.33 -5.07 -1.87
C VAL A 105 13.90 -5.03 -1.36
N SER A 106 13.00 -4.37 -2.08
CA SER A 106 11.59 -4.22 -1.66
C SER A 106 10.62 -4.51 -2.79
N GLY A 107 9.64 -5.36 -2.52
CA GLY A 107 8.44 -5.50 -3.33
C GLY A 107 7.66 -4.18 -3.38
N VAL A 108 7.18 -3.79 -4.56
CA VAL A 108 6.47 -2.51 -4.74
C VAL A 108 4.97 -2.74 -4.88
N GLY A 109 4.24 -2.48 -3.79
CA GLY A 109 2.79 -2.34 -3.76
C GLY A 109 2.38 -0.87 -3.86
N THR A 110 2.31 -0.20 -2.72
CA THR A 110 2.10 1.26 -2.67
C THR A 110 3.37 2.07 -2.97
N GLY A 111 4.55 1.46 -2.82
CA GLY A 111 5.83 2.15 -2.94
C GLY A 111 6.30 2.88 -1.68
N GLY A 112 5.49 2.92 -0.63
CA GLY A 112 5.81 3.62 0.62
C GLY A 112 7.09 3.10 1.29
N THR A 113 7.24 1.78 1.41
CA THR A 113 8.41 1.15 2.06
C THR A 113 9.71 1.49 1.35
N LEU A 114 9.78 1.27 0.03
CA LEU A 114 10.94 1.60 -0.79
C LEU A 114 11.27 3.09 -0.69
N THR A 115 10.27 3.96 -0.84
CA THR A 115 10.46 5.40 -0.83
C THR A 115 10.95 5.91 0.52
N GLY A 116 10.32 5.48 1.61
CA GLY A 116 10.71 5.90 2.96
C GLY A 116 12.12 5.45 3.32
N VAL A 117 12.45 4.19 3.05
CA VAL A 117 13.78 3.64 3.32
C VAL A 117 14.85 4.32 2.44
N GLY A 118 14.58 4.47 1.14
CA GLY A 118 15.50 5.14 0.22
C GLY A 118 15.79 6.58 0.62
N ARG A 119 14.76 7.36 0.98
CA ARG A 119 14.90 8.77 1.41
C ARG A 119 15.69 8.93 2.70
N ALA A 120 15.54 8.02 3.65
CA ALA A 120 16.31 8.06 4.89
C ALA A 120 17.77 7.62 4.70
N LEU A 121 18.00 6.52 3.97
CA LEU A 121 19.29 5.84 4.00
C LEU A 121 20.26 6.27 2.89
N LYS A 122 19.79 6.63 1.67
CA LYS A 122 20.70 7.09 0.61
C LYS A 122 21.52 8.33 1.00
N PRO A 123 20.98 9.35 1.71
CA PRO A 123 21.79 10.46 2.19
C PRO A 123 22.86 10.06 3.23
N ARG A 124 22.62 8.99 4.01
CA ARG A 124 23.56 8.49 5.02
C ARG A 124 24.67 7.65 4.39
N LYS A 125 24.33 6.84 3.38
CA LYS A 125 25.25 5.98 2.64
C LYS A 125 24.97 6.12 1.14
N PRO A 126 25.66 7.03 0.42
CA PRO A 126 25.44 7.26 -1.01
C PRO A 126 25.72 6.04 -1.89
N SER A 127 26.49 5.06 -1.39
CA SER A 127 26.75 3.78 -2.06
C SER A 127 25.61 2.75 -1.90
N LEU A 128 24.62 3.02 -1.05
CA LEU A 128 23.47 2.15 -0.84
C LEU A 128 22.68 1.97 -2.13
N ARG A 129 22.37 0.72 -2.46
CA ARG A 129 21.47 0.39 -3.56
C ARG A 129 20.07 0.04 -3.08
N ILE A 130 19.06 0.54 -3.78
CA ILE A 130 17.65 0.25 -3.55
C ILE A 130 17.10 -0.44 -4.79
N VAL A 131 16.66 -1.69 -4.63
CA VAL A 131 16.14 -2.52 -5.72
C VAL A 131 14.64 -2.70 -5.56
N ALA A 132 13.88 -2.26 -6.57
CA ALA A 132 12.45 -2.51 -6.66
C ALA A 132 12.18 -3.92 -7.20
N VAL A 133 11.21 -4.61 -6.60
CA VAL A 133 10.69 -5.89 -7.11
C VAL A 133 9.25 -5.73 -7.56
N GLU A 134 8.98 -6.10 -8.80
CA GLU A 134 7.64 -6.09 -9.41
C GLU A 134 7.38 -7.40 -10.20
N PRO A 135 6.11 -7.74 -10.46
CA PRO A 135 5.77 -8.92 -11.26
C PRO A 135 6.21 -8.76 -12.72
N ALA A 136 6.89 -9.77 -13.28
CA ALA A 136 7.30 -9.75 -14.69
C ALA A 136 6.13 -9.59 -15.68
N ALA A 137 4.95 -10.10 -15.33
CA ALA A 137 3.72 -9.98 -16.11
C ALA A 137 3.01 -8.63 -15.96
N SER A 138 3.44 -7.77 -15.01
CA SER A 138 2.86 -6.45 -14.76
C SER A 138 3.95 -5.41 -14.43
N ALA A 139 5.01 -5.40 -15.24
CA ALA A 139 6.26 -4.70 -14.98
C ALA A 139 6.18 -3.19 -15.33
N VAL A 140 5.26 -2.48 -14.69
CA VAL A 140 4.95 -1.08 -15.02
C VAL A 140 6.04 -0.09 -14.63
N ILE A 141 6.89 -0.44 -13.67
CA ILE A 141 8.00 0.41 -13.21
C ILE A 141 9.16 0.30 -14.22
N SER A 142 9.56 -0.91 -14.59
CA SER A 142 10.71 -1.16 -15.47
C SER A 142 10.41 -1.13 -16.97
N ARG A 143 9.16 -1.38 -17.38
CA ARG A 143 8.75 -1.44 -18.81
C ARG A 143 7.67 -0.43 -19.20
N GLY A 144 7.24 0.41 -18.26
CA GLY A 144 6.27 1.48 -18.49
C GLY A 144 4.79 1.06 -18.36
N PRO A 145 3.85 2.03 -18.45
CA PRO A 145 2.44 1.84 -18.08
C PRO A 145 1.69 0.76 -18.88
N ASP A 146 2.11 0.54 -20.12
CA ASP A 146 1.50 -0.44 -21.03
C ASP A 146 1.84 -1.89 -20.65
N ALA A 147 2.87 -2.10 -19.82
CA ALA A 147 3.29 -3.41 -19.35
C ALA A 147 2.47 -3.96 -18.18
N LYS A 148 1.27 -3.43 -17.92
CA LYS A 148 0.35 -3.95 -16.91
C LYS A 148 -0.26 -5.29 -17.35
N GLY A 149 -0.41 -6.23 -16.43
CA GLY A 149 -1.00 -7.53 -16.74
C GLY A 149 -1.40 -8.33 -15.50
N PRO A 150 -2.18 -9.42 -15.66
CA PRO A 150 -2.62 -10.23 -14.53
C PRO A 150 -1.43 -11.01 -13.93
N HIS A 151 -1.37 -11.09 -12.59
CA HIS A 151 -0.37 -11.89 -11.87
C HIS A 151 -0.91 -12.38 -10.51
N PRO A 152 -0.34 -13.46 -9.94
CA PRO A 152 -0.80 -14.03 -8.66
C PRO A 152 -0.14 -13.39 -7.43
N LEU A 153 0.91 -12.58 -7.60
CA LEU A 153 1.72 -12.00 -6.52
C LEU A 153 0.95 -10.92 -5.73
N GLN A 154 0.22 -11.32 -4.70
CA GLN A 154 -0.57 -10.40 -3.89
C GLN A 154 0.31 -9.44 -3.06
N GLY A 155 -0.07 -8.16 -3.02
CA GLY A 155 0.60 -7.13 -2.24
C GLY A 155 1.58 -6.25 -3.01
N ILE A 156 2.00 -6.68 -4.21
CA ILE A 156 2.86 -5.91 -5.13
C ILE A 156 2.20 -5.77 -6.50
N GLY A 157 2.74 -4.94 -7.40
CA GLY A 157 2.29 -4.85 -8.78
C GLY A 157 0.90 -4.25 -8.93
N ALA A 158 0.70 -3.00 -8.50
CA ALA A 158 -0.61 -2.35 -8.52
C ALA A 158 -1.19 -2.10 -9.94
N GLY A 159 -0.40 -2.33 -11.00
CA GLY A 159 -0.77 -2.10 -12.39
C GLY A 159 -0.67 -0.63 -12.83
N PHE A 160 -0.07 0.22 -11.99
CA PHE A 160 0.28 1.62 -12.24
C PHE A 160 1.43 2.02 -11.30
N ILE A 161 2.07 3.17 -11.53
CA ILE A 161 3.08 3.76 -10.65
C ILE A 161 2.36 4.61 -9.59
N PRO A 162 2.41 4.26 -8.29
CA PRO A 162 1.76 5.06 -7.25
C PRO A 162 2.38 6.44 -7.05
N ASP A 163 1.57 7.45 -6.71
CA ASP A 163 2.04 8.83 -6.47
C ASP A 163 3.07 8.92 -5.33
N VAL A 164 3.00 8.03 -4.35
CA VAL A 164 3.97 7.99 -3.24
C VAL A 164 5.25 7.21 -3.54
N LEU A 165 5.35 6.55 -4.70
CA LEU A 165 6.57 5.86 -5.12
C LEU A 165 7.54 6.87 -5.75
N ASP A 166 8.73 6.98 -5.17
CA ASP A 166 9.82 7.78 -5.71
C ASP A 166 10.73 6.90 -6.57
N VAL A 167 10.49 6.93 -7.88
CA VAL A 167 11.20 6.07 -8.86
C VAL A 167 12.68 6.44 -9.03
N ASP A 168 13.05 7.69 -8.72
CA ASP A 168 14.43 8.18 -8.83
C ASP A 168 15.35 7.59 -7.75
N LEU A 169 14.77 6.93 -6.74
CA LEU A 169 15.52 6.22 -5.70
C LEU A 169 15.92 4.80 -6.12
N ILE A 170 15.43 4.28 -7.24
CA ILE A 170 15.67 2.90 -7.67
C ILE A 170 16.98 2.82 -8.47
N ASP A 171 17.83 1.84 -8.16
CA ASP A 171 19.10 1.56 -8.88
C ASP A 171 18.99 0.40 -9.89
#